data_AF-A0A2M7QX49-F1
#
_entry.id   AF-A0A2M7QX49-F1
#
_cell.length_a   1.000
_cell.length_b   1.000
_cell.length_c   1.000
_cell.angle_alpha   90.00
_cell.angle_beta   90.00
_cell.angle_gamma   90.00
#
_symmetry.space_group_name_H-M   'P 1'
#
loop_
_entity.id
_entity.type
_entity.pdbx_description
1 polymer ?
#
loop_
_entity_poly.entity_id
_entity_poly.type
_entity_poly.pdbx_seq_one_letter_code
_entity_poly.pdbx_strand_id
1 'polypeptide(L)'
;MNLRSLTSTAVRGKRVLVRANFDVALHKDGSIITVEDDTRLKAALDTIHFLQEEGSRIILISHLGRPRGKVVPELSLKPIADYLKDNLGLPISFVADCGGPKTMTAIKTQQPGEIILLENLRFYPEERANDKDFAKKLASLADVYVDEAFSNAHRPHASMIGIPEFLPSFAGFNLMTEVRTLTKLISKPKKPFIVILGGAKISDKVGALKYLTDLADIVLIGGAIANNFLSAEGFEIYRSFVEESSTKMDADYVEVARELIEEHKTDRILKDNYIPLPKLLYPLDVVAAPELSTTIKDDTKIIDLSHDMADTQEHIQLQYLDIGPKTRKLYKELIAGAGTVFWNGPMGVWENELFSEGTKTIAKAITETDAYTVLGGGDTIAAANHFHVEHKFTYVSAAGGAALKFLSGEMLPGIAPLLEK
;
A
#
# COMPACT_ATOMS: atom_id res chain seq x y z
N MET A 1 19.32 0.96 5.06
CA MET A 1 19.53 0.06 3.91
C MET A 1 19.97 0.90 2.75
N ASN A 2 21.07 0.55 2.08
CA ASN A 2 21.54 1.27 0.90
C ASN A 2 21.30 0.43 -0.35
N LEU A 3 20.62 1.02 -1.34
CA LEU A 3 20.35 0.41 -2.63
C LEU A 3 21.28 1.01 -3.68
N ARG A 4 21.62 0.23 -4.70
CA ARG A 4 22.36 0.71 -5.86
C ARG A 4 21.54 1.77 -6.57
N SER A 5 22.00 3.01 -6.45
CA SER A 5 21.36 4.16 -7.10
C SER A 5 21.57 4.14 -8.60
N LEU A 6 20.55 4.55 -9.34
CA LEU A 6 20.67 4.87 -10.75
C LEU A 6 21.64 6.05 -10.95
N THR A 7 22.67 5.88 -11.79
CA THR A 7 23.68 6.91 -12.10
C THR A 7 23.84 7.08 -13.60
N SER A 8 24.25 8.27 -14.06
CA SER A 8 24.50 8.56 -15.48
C SER A 8 25.45 7.55 -16.12
N THR A 9 26.56 7.22 -15.44
CA THR A 9 27.53 6.22 -15.90
C THR A 9 26.95 4.82 -16.05
N ALA A 10 25.93 4.48 -15.26
CA ALA A 10 25.31 3.16 -15.34
C ALA A 10 24.47 3.00 -16.62
N VAL A 11 23.81 4.07 -17.09
CA VAL A 11 22.74 3.98 -18.10
C VAL A 11 23.02 4.68 -19.42
N ARG A 12 23.94 5.66 -19.45
CA ARG A 12 24.18 6.52 -20.61
C ARG A 12 24.36 5.73 -21.91
N GLY A 13 23.48 6.00 -22.89
CA GLY A 13 23.50 5.38 -24.21
C GLY A 13 23.18 3.88 -24.25
N LYS A 14 22.78 3.26 -23.12
CA LYS A 14 22.49 1.82 -23.02
C LYS A 14 21.02 1.53 -23.25
N ARG A 15 20.71 0.25 -23.49
CA ARG A 15 19.35 -0.27 -23.40
C ARG A 15 19.03 -0.56 -21.93
N VAL A 16 17.95 0.03 -21.44
CA VAL A 16 17.55 -0.05 -20.04
C VAL A 16 16.18 -0.69 -19.95
N LEU A 17 16.10 -1.84 -19.29
CA LEU A 17 14.86 -2.52 -18.98
C LEU A 17 14.33 -2.01 -17.64
N VAL A 18 13.21 -1.31 -17.66
CA VAL A 18 12.61 -0.70 -16.47
C VAL A 18 11.36 -1.49 -16.08
N ARG A 19 11.36 -2.06 -14.89
CA ARG A 19 10.18 -2.66 -14.28
C ARG A 19 9.36 -1.59 -13.58
N ALA A 20 8.32 -1.10 -14.24
CA ALA A 20 7.42 -0.07 -13.69
C ALA A 20 6.16 -0.71 -13.09
N ASN A 21 5.44 0.03 -12.23
CA ASN A 21 4.14 -0.37 -11.71
C ASN A 21 3.03 0.35 -12.47
N PHE A 22 2.54 -0.22 -13.57
CA PHE A 22 1.41 0.33 -14.34
C PHE A 22 0.09 -0.42 -14.12
N ASP A 23 -0.04 -1.07 -12.96
CA ASP A 23 -1.29 -1.70 -12.54
C ASP A 23 -2.24 -0.61 -12.04
N VAL A 24 -3.02 0.00 -12.93
CA VAL A 24 -3.91 1.14 -12.62
C VAL A 24 -5.37 0.75 -12.78
N ALA A 25 -6.26 1.47 -12.08
CA ALA A 25 -7.70 1.34 -12.29
C ALA A 25 -8.06 1.89 -13.69
N LEU A 26 -8.91 1.13 -14.39
CA LEU A 26 -9.34 1.44 -15.74
C LEU A 26 -10.87 1.52 -15.77
N HIS A 27 -11.38 2.63 -16.28
CA HIS A 27 -12.79 2.78 -16.60
C HIS A 27 -13.05 2.28 -18.01
N LYS A 28 -14.14 1.53 -18.20
CA LYS A 28 -14.58 1.04 -19.51
C LYS A 28 -15.94 1.62 -19.84
N ASP A 29 -16.00 2.42 -20.90
CA ASP A 29 -17.24 2.87 -21.53
C ASP A 29 -17.34 2.30 -22.95
N GLY A 30 -18.12 1.24 -23.11
CA GLY A 30 -18.19 0.48 -24.36
C GLY A 30 -16.83 -0.11 -24.76
N SER A 31 -16.26 0.36 -25.87
CA SER A 31 -14.93 -0.01 -26.35
C SER A 31 -13.81 0.92 -25.88
N ILE A 32 -14.15 2.03 -25.22
CA ILE A 32 -13.19 3.02 -24.74
C ILE A 32 -12.70 2.58 -23.36
N ILE A 33 -11.37 2.51 -23.21
CA ILE A 33 -10.70 2.24 -21.94
C ILE A 33 -9.94 3.51 -21.54
N THR A 34 -10.19 4.01 -20.34
CA THR A 34 -9.55 5.22 -19.81
C THR A 34 -8.91 4.94 -18.45
N VAL A 35 -7.81 5.62 -18.16
CA VAL A 35 -7.13 5.55 -16.86
C VAL A 35 -7.89 6.42 -15.86
N GLU A 36 -8.37 5.83 -14.77
CA GLU A 36 -9.09 6.55 -13.70
C GLU A 36 -8.14 7.28 -12.75
N ASP A 37 -7.01 6.63 -12.43
CA ASP A 37 -5.98 7.14 -11.53
C ASP A 37 -4.59 6.92 -12.15
N ASP A 38 -3.91 8.01 -12.50
CA ASP A 38 -2.60 8.01 -13.13
C ASP A 38 -1.42 8.13 -12.15
N THR A 39 -1.68 8.12 -10.83
CA THR A 39 -0.67 8.28 -9.78
C THR A 39 0.49 7.31 -9.96
N ARG A 40 0.20 6.04 -10.26
CA ARG A 40 1.22 5.00 -10.49
C ARG A 40 2.00 5.19 -11.80
N LEU A 41 1.39 5.80 -12.82
CA LEU A 41 2.06 6.12 -14.08
C LEU A 41 3.04 7.27 -13.87
N LYS A 42 2.58 8.33 -13.18
CA LYS A 42 3.38 9.52 -12.85
C LYS A 42 4.59 9.18 -11.97
N ALA A 43 4.46 8.21 -11.07
CA ALA A 43 5.55 7.78 -10.20
C ALA A 43 6.81 7.28 -10.94
N ALA A 44 6.70 6.86 -12.20
CA ALA A 44 7.85 6.41 -12.98
C ALA A 44 8.48 7.53 -13.84
N LEU A 45 7.87 8.72 -13.92
CA LEU A 45 8.27 9.77 -14.86
C LEU A 45 9.67 10.31 -14.59
N ASP A 46 10.03 10.55 -13.33
CA ASP A 46 11.36 11.10 -12.99
C ASP A 46 12.48 10.16 -13.49
N THR A 47 12.29 8.85 -13.33
CA THR A 47 13.23 7.85 -13.83
C THR A 47 13.22 7.79 -15.35
N ILE A 48 12.05 7.82 -15.98
CA ILE A 48 11.96 7.82 -17.45
C ILE A 48 12.67 9.04 -18.04
N HIS A 49 12.41 10.24 -17.53
CA HIS A 49 13.01 11.48 -18.01
C HIS A 49 14.52 11.48 -17.81
N PHE A 50 15.02 11.06 -16.66
CA PHE A 50 16.45 10.90 -16.44
C PHE A 50 17.10 9.94 -17.46
N LEU A 51 16.46 8.80 -17.73
CA LEU A 51 16.95 7.85 -18.74
C LEU A 51 16.96 8.47 -20.15
N GLN A 52 15.97 9.30 -20.49
CA GLN A 52 15.91 10.03 -21.77
C GLN A 52 17.02 11.08 -21.87
N GLU A 53 17.25 11.86 -20.82
CA GLU A 53 18.34 12.86 -20.75
C GLU A 53 19.72 12.20 -20.92
N GLU A 54 19.88 10.98 -20.39
CA GLU A 54 21.09 10.17 -20.54
C GLU A 54 21.19 9.46 -21.91
N GLY A 55 20.23 9.69 -22.81
CA GLY A 55 20.22 9.11 -24.15
C GLY A 55 20.02 7.58 -24.15
N SER A 56 19.39 7.05 -23.10
CA SER A 56 19.11 5.61 -22.99
C SER A 56 18.01 5.18 -23.94
N ARG A 57 18.01 3.90 -24.32
CA ARG A 57 16.89 3.26 -25.03
C ARG A 57 16.03 2.53 -24.00
N ILE A 58 14.81 2.98 -23.78
CA ILE A 58 14.02 2.59 -22.61
C ILE A 58 13.04 1.49 -23.01
N ILE A 59 13.07 0.37 -22.28
CA ILE A 59 12.15 -0.75 -22.47
C ILE A 59 11.37 -0.90 -21.16
N LEU A 60 10.09 -0.51 -21.17
CA LEU A 60 9.20 -0.61 -20.03
C LEU A 60 8.54 -1.99 -20.01
N ILE A 61 8.57 -2.63 -18.84
CA ILE A 61 7.82 -3.84 -18.56
C ILE A 61 6.94 -3.64 -17.32
N SER A 62 5.73 -4.15 -17.37
CA SER A 62 4.77 -4.02 -16.28
C SER A 62 3.76 -5.18 -16.32
N HIS A 63 2.85 -5.17 -15.35
CA HIS A 63 1.67 -6.01 -15.34
C HIS A 63 0.43 -5.15 -15.17
N LEU A 64 -0.72 -5.72 -15.51
CA LEU A 64 -2.03 -5.16 -15.24
C LEU A 64 -2.98 -6.27 -14.78
N GLY A 65 -3.62 -6.08 -13.64
CA GLY A 65 -4.58 -7.02 -13.07
C GLY A 65 -4.02 -8.44 -12.84
N ARG A 66 -4.91 -9.43 -12.95
CA ARG A 66 -4.63 -10.84 -12.62
C ARG A 66 -5.13 -11.79 -13.71
N PRO A 67 -4.51 -11.79 -14.90
CA PRO A 67 -4.94 -12.61 -16.04
C PRO A 67 -4.62 -14.12 -15.91
N ARG A 68 -3.97 -14.55 -14.82
CA ARG A 68 -3.64 -15.96 -14.50
C ARG A 68 -2.90 -16.70 -15.62
N GLY A 69 -1.93 -16.04 -16.27
CA GLY A 69 -1.10 -16.67 -17.31
C GLY A 69 -1.82 -16.91 -18.64
N LYS A 70 -2.83 -16.08 -18.94
CA LYS A 70 -3.58 -16.13 -20.21
C LYS A 70 -3.69 -14.74 -20.79
N VAL A 71 -3.79 -14.63 -22.11
CA VAL A 71 -4.07 -13.34 -22.76
C VAL A 71 -5.53 -12.96 -22.48
N VAL A 72 -5.72 -11.79 -21.87
CA VAL A 72 -7.03 -11.19 -21.60
C VAL A 72 -7.02 -9.79 -22.22
N PRO A 73 -7.72 -9.54 -23.33
CA PRO A 73 -7.64 -8.27 -24.06
C PRO A 73 -7.88 -7.03 -23.19
N GLU A 74 -8.79 -7.11 -22.22
CA GLU A 74 -9.13 -6.05 -21.27
C GLU A 74 -7.98 -5.70 -20.30
N LEU A 75 -7.00 -6.59 -20.17
CA LEU A 75 -5.82 -6.42 -19.33
C LEU A 75 -4.55 -6.21 -20.17
N SER A 76 -4.67 -5.87 -21.45
CA SER A 76 -3.53 -5.43 -22.26
C SER A 76 -2.99 -4.10 -21.75
N LEU A 77 -1.69 -3.87 -21.89
CA LEU A 77 -1.04 -2.59 -21.57
C LEU A 77 -1.15 -1.56 -22.70
N LYS A 78 -1.81 -1.88 -23.83
CA LYS A 78 -2.01 -0.94 -24.94
C LYS A 78 -2.69 0.38 -24.51
N PRO A 79 -3.79 0.38 -23.73
CA PRO A 79 -4.41 1.63 -23.27
C PRO A 79 -3.48 2.47 -22.39
N ILE A 80 -2.58 1.81 -21.64
CA ILE A 80 -1.58 2.50 -20.84
C ILE A 80 -0.54 3.17 -21.74
N ALA A 81 -0.06 2.49 -22.77
CA ALA A 81 0.86 3.10 -23.75
C ALA A 81 0.23 4.33 -24.42
N ASP A 82 -1.04 4.24 -24.80
CA ASP A 82 -1.77 5.36 -25.41
C ASP A 82 -1.90 6.53 -24.43
N TYR A 83 -2.24 6.27 -23.17
CA TYR A 83 -2.30 7.30 -22.14
C TYR A 83 -0.94 7.97 -21.91
N LEU A 84 0.13 7.18 -21.74
CA LEU A 84 1.49 7.70 -21.56
C LEU A 84 1.94 8.57 -22.74
N LYS A 85 1.50 8.23 -23.95
CA LYS A 85 1.76 9.01 -25.16
C LYS A 85 0.95 10.30 -25.21
N ASP A 86 -0.37 10.19 -25.11
CA ASP A 86 -1.29 11.28 -25.43
C ASP A 86 -1.44 12.27 -24.27
N ASN A 87 -1.37 11.79 -23.03
CA ASN A 87 -1.57 12.60 -21.82
C ASN A 87 -0.25 13.04 -21.17
N LEU A 88 0.81 12.22 -21.27
CA LEU A 88 2.12 12.54 -20.66
C LEU A 88 3.21 12.88 -21.69
N GLY A 89 2.88 12.90 -22.99
CA GLY A 89 3.77 13.36 -24.05
C GLY A 89 5.00 12.48 -24.28
N LEU A 90 4.97 11.21 -23.85
CA LEU A 90 6.12 10.32 -23.97
C LEU A 90 6.24 9.77 -25.41
N PRO A 91 7.46 9.68 -25.98
CA PRO A 91 7.71 9.07 -27.29
C PRO A 91 7.67 7.54 -27.17
N ILE A 92 6.49 7.00 -26.85
CA ILE A 92 6.27 5.61 -26.49
C ILE A 92 5.59 4.83 -27.62
N SER A 93 6.10 3.63 -27.86
CA SER A 93 5.50 2.63 -28.75
C SER A 93 5.13 1.38 -27.97
N PHE A 94 4.09 0.68 -28.42
CA PHE A 94 3.61 -0.54 -27.77
C PHE A 94 3.95 -1.77 -28.60
N VAL A 95 4.41 -2.83 -27.93
CA VAL A 95 4.65 -4.15 -28.52
C VAL A 95 3.82 -5.19 -27.79
N ALA A 96 2.89 -5.83 -28.51
CA ALA A 96 2.00 -6.88 -28.00
C ALA A 96 2.71 -8.24 -27.77
N ASP A 97 3.88 -8.23 -27.14
CA ASP A 97 4.74 -9.39 -26.91
C ASP A 97 5.85 -9.06 -25.87
N CYS A 98 6.32 -10.06 -25.12
CA CYS A 98 7.37 -9.94 -24.10
C CYS A 98 8.63 -10.75 -24.49
N GLY A 99 9.29 -10.34 -25.58
CA GLY A 99 10.60 -10.87 -25.98
C GLY A 99 10.58 -11.89 -27.13
N GLY A 100 9.46 -12.08 -27.82
CA GLY A 100 9.41 -12.78 -29.11
C GLY A 100 9.94 -11.94 -30.29
N PRO A 101 9.79 -12.42 -31.54
CA PRO A 101 10.41 -11.81 -32.72
C PRO A 101 10.02 -10.35 -32.96
N LYS A 102 8.78 -9.96 -32.63
CA LYS A 102 8.29 -8.58 -32.77
C LYS A 102 9.05 -7.65 -31.81
N THR A 103 9.21 -8.08 -30.56
CA THR A 103 9.98 -7.36 -29.54
C THR A 103 11.43 -7.17 -29.97
N MET A 104 12.09 -8.24 -30.45
CA MET A 104 13.48 -8.16 -30.91
C MET A 104 13.67 -7.22 -32.09
N THR A 105 12.69 -7.17 -33.00
CA THR A 105 12.72 -6.25 -34.15
C THR A 105 12.59 -4.81 -33.69
N ALA A 106 11.61 -4.51 -32.82
CA ALA A 106 11.39 -3.17 -32.29
C ALA A 106 12.61 -2.63 -31.54
N ILE A 107 13.22 -3.45 -30.67
CA ILE A 107 14.42 -3.06 -29.91
C ILE A 107 15.63 -2.77 -30.82
N LYS A 108 15.79 -3.52 -31.91
CA LYS A 108 16.89 -3.29 -32.86
C LYS A 108 16.79 -1.93 -33.56
N THR A 109 15.57 -1.48 -33.83
CA THR A 109 15.31 -0.21 -34.53
C THR A 109 15.14 0.98 -33.58
N GLN A 110 15.05 0.73 -32.27
CA GLN A 110 14.82 1.75 -31.25
C GLN A 110 15.92 2.82 -31.23
N GLN A 111 15.52 4.08 -31.31
CA GLN A 111 16.42 5.23 -31.22
C GLN A 111 16.66 5.64 -29.75
N PRO A 112 17.79 6.31 -29.44
CA PRO A 112 18.00 6.94 -28.14
C PRO A 112 16.83 7.83 -27.72
N GLY A 113 16.38 7.72 -26.46
CA GLY A 113 15.27 8.49 -25.91
C GLY A 113 13.87 7.98 -26.23
N GLU A 114 13.72 7.04 -27.18
CA GLU A 114 12.45 6.36 -27.45
C GLU A 114 12.13 5.32 -26.37
N ILE A 115 10.83 5.12 -26.17
CA ILE A 115 10.31 4.20 -25.16
C ILE A 115 9.53 3.08 -25.85
N ILE A 116 9.77 1.84 -25.45
CA ILE A 116 8.96 0.68 -25.85
C ILE A 116 8.27 0.14 -24.60
N LEU A 117 6.94 0.08 -24.59
CA LEU A 117 6.17 -0.67 -23.60
C LEU A 117 5.86 -2.07 -24.13
N LEU A 118 6.30 -3.09 -23.41
CA LEU A 118 5.93 -4.47 -23.71
C LEU A 118 4.54 -4.81 -23.16
N GLU A 119 4.00 -5.93 -23.60
CA GLU A 119 2.71 -6.42 -23.14
C GLU A 119 2.73 -6.86 -21.67
N ASN A 120 1.55 -7.07 -21.10
CA ASN A 120 1.35 -7.51 -19.73
C ASN A 120 2.14 -8.79 -19.40
N LEU A 121 3.14 -8.66 -18.53
CA LEU A 121 3.99 -9.77 -18.08
C LEU A 121 3.19 -10.95 -17.53
N ARG A 122 2.03 -10.70 -16.92
CA ARG A 122 1.20 -11.77 -16.31
C ARG A 122 0.38 -12.57 -17.32
N PHE A 123 0.41 -12.24 -18.61
CA PHE A 123 -0.07 -13.14 -19.67
C PHE A 123 0.80 -14.39 -19.79
N TYR A 124 2.03 -14.33 -19.31
CA TYR A 124 2.98 -15.44 -19.30
C TYR A 124 2.96 -16.10 -17.91
N PRO A 125 2.52 -17.37 -17.76
CA PRO A 125 2.55 -18.06 -16.46
C PRO A 125 3.96 -18.11 -15.84
N GLU A 126 4.99 -18.10 -16.68
CA GLU A 126 6.42 -18.03 -16.35
C GLU A 126 6.78 -16.87 -15.41
N GLU A 127 6.10 -15.73 -15.54
CA GLU A 127 6.32 -14.54 -14.70
C GLU A 127 6.10 -14.85 -13.21
N ARG A 128 4.98 -15.52 -12.88
CA ARG A 128 4.64 -15.85 -11.49
C ARG A 128 5.39 -17.07 -10.96
N ALA A 129 5.84 -17.94 -11.87
CA ALA A 129 6.64 -19.11 -11.54
C ALA A 129 8.12 -18.75 -11.25
N ASN A 130 8.51 -17.49 -11.44
CA ASN A 130 9.92 -17.07 -11.43
C ASN A 130 10.77 -17.92 -12.39
N ASP A 131 10.24 -18.17 -13.59
CA ASP A 131 10.90 -19.03 -14.56
C ASP A 131 12.21 -18.40 -15.05
N LYS A 132 13.27 -19.19 -15.03
CA LYS A 132 14.63 -18.73 -15.32
C LYS A 132 14.83 -18.41 -16.80
N ASP A 133 14.22 -19.18 -17.70
CA ASP A 133 14.37 -18.98 -19.14
C ASP A 133 13.59 -17.73 -19.58
N PHE A 134 12.42 -17.49 -19.00
CA PHE A 134 11.67 -16.25 -19.19
C PHE A 134 12.42 -15.03 -18.66
N ALA A 135 12.99 -15.11 -17.45
CA ALA A 135 13.84 -14.05 -16.91
C ALA A 135 15.05 -13.76 -17.81
N LYS A 136 15.75 -14.79 -18.27
CA LYS A 136 16.89 -14.67 -19.20
C LYS A 136 16.48 -14.06 -20.54
N LYS A 137 15.31 -14.44 -21.07
CA LYS A 137 14.73 -13.88 -22.29
C LYS A 137 14.47 -12.38 -22.14
N LEU A 138 13.84 -11.94 -21.05
CA LEU A 138 13.63 -10.52 -20.75
C LEU A 138 14.96 -9.78 -20.55
N ALA A 139 15.89 -10.38 -19.81
CA ALA A 139 17.22 -9.80 -19.59
C ALA A 139 18.00 -9.57 -20.90
N SER A 140 17.86 -10.45 -21.89
CA SER A 140 18.55 -10.32 -23.18
C SER A 140 18.17 -9.07 -23.99
N LEU A 141 17.05 -8.43 -23.63
CA LEU A 141 16.53 -7.23 -24.28
C LEU A 141 17.35 -5.98 -23.97
N ALA A 142 18.08 -5.96 -22.85
CA ALA A 142 18.74 -4.77 -22.32
C ALA A 142 20.17 -5.04 -21.81
N ASP A 143 20.86 -3.96 -21.46
CA ASP A 143 22.20 -3.99 -20.88
C ASP A 143 22.16 -3.75 -19.36
N VAL A 144 21.09 -3.11 -18.87
CA VAL A 144 20.88 -2.73 -17.47
C VAL A 144 19.41 -2.94 -17.12
N TYR A 145 19.16 -3.36 -15.87
CA TYR A 145 17.84 -3.44 -15.28
C TYR A 145 17.62 -2.36 -14.22
N VAL A 146 16.44 -1.75 -14.24
CA VAL A 146 16.00 -0.77 -13.23
C VAL A 146 14.67 -1.25 -12.66
N ASP A 147 14.63 -1.46 -11.35
CA ASP A 147 13.37 -1.72 -10.65
C ASP A 147 12.77 -0.41 -10.15
N GLU A 148 11.58 -0.07 -10.65
CA GLU A 148 10.78 1.08 -10.25
C GLU A 148 9.47 0.64 -9.56
N ALA A 149 9.27 -0.67 -9.38
CA ALA A 149 8.01 -1.26 -8.95
C ALA A 149 8.07 -1.75 -7.50
N PHE A 150 8.32 -0.83 -6.54
CA PHE A 150 8.37 -1.18 -5.12
C PHE A 150 7.11 -1.94 -4.63
N SER A 151 5.93 -1.58 -5.14
CA SER A 151 4.65 -2.28 -4.85
C SER A 151 4.66 -3.77 -5.22
N ASN A 152 5.57 -4.19 -6.10
CA ASN A 152 5.76 -5.58 -6.50
C ASN A 152 6.96 -6.25 -5.82
N ALA A 153 7.80 -5.52 -5.09
CA ALA A 153 9.04 -6.05 -4.52
C ALA A 153 8.83 -7.19 -3.51
N HIS A 154 7.63 -7.32 -2.93
CA HIS A 154 7.28 -8.44 -2.06
C HIS A 154 7.00 -9.76 -2.81
N ARG A 155 7.10 -9.79 -4.14
CA ARG A 155 6.76 -10.95 -4.97
C ARG A 155 8.01 -11.56 -5.60
N PRO A 156 8.23 -12.87 -5.45
CA PRO A 156 9.34 -13.57 -6.11
C PRO A 156 8.95 -13.90 -7.55
N HIS A 157 8.84 -12.89 -8.41
CA HIS A 157 8.50 -13.06 -9.83
C HIS A 157 9.74 -12.96 -10.74
N ALA A 158 9.65 -13.50 -11.95
CA ALA A 158 10.73 -13.46 -12.94
C ALA A 158 11.20 -12.03 -13.21
N SER A 159 10.25 -11.10 -13.40
CA SER A 159 10.55 -9.69 -13.64
C SER A 159 11.09 -8.91 -12.44
N MET A 160 11.05 -9.48 -11.22
CA MET A 160 11.48 -8.82 -9.98
C MET A 160 12.80 -9.40 -9.46
N ILE A 161 12.95 -10.72 -9.44
CA ILE A 161 14.12 -11.40 -8.86
C ILE A 161 14.92 -12.22 -9.87
N GLY A 162 14.30 -12.70 -10.94
CA GLY A 162 14.99 -13.48 -11.96
C GLY A 162 15.86 -12.64 -12.89
N ILE A 163 15.38 -11.48 -13.37
CA ILE A 163 16.17 -10.60 -14.25
C ILE A 163 17.46 -10.11 -13.58
N PRO A 164 17.46 -9.70 -12.30
CA PRO A 164 18.69 -9.28 -11.61
C PRO A 164 19.81 -10.32 -11.53
N GLU A 165 19.53 -11.61 -11.76
CA GLU A 165 20.57 -12.64 -11.86
C GLU A 165 21.44 -12.48 -13.12
N PHE A 166 20.93 -11.80 -14.15
CA PHE A 166 21.55 -11.70 -15.48
C PHE A 166 22.04 -10.29 -15.83
N LEU A 167 21.53 -9.24 -15.18
CA LEU A 167 21.85 -7.85 -15.50
C LEU A 167 22.31 -7.06 -14.27
N PRO A 168 23.23 -6.09 -14.44
CA PRO A 168 23.42 -5.03 -13.48
C PRO A 168 22.08 -4.36 -13.16
N SER A 169 21.75 -4.31 -11.88
CA SER A 169 20.42 -3.93 -11.40
C SER A 169 20.50 -2.73 -10.47
N PHE A 170 19.61 -1.76 -10.66
CA PHE A 170 19.55 -0.51 -9.92
C PHE A 170 18.14 -0.21 -9.46
N ALA A 171 18.03 0.50 -8.34
CA ALA A 171 16.77 1.06 -7.89
C ALA A 171 16.45 2.34 -8.69
N GLY A 172 15.22 2.41 -9.20
CA GLY A 172 14.64 3.63 -9.74
C GLY A 172 14.34 4.67 -8.63
N PHE A 173 14.04 5.90 -9.02
CA PHE A 173 13.92 7.02 -8.08
C PHE A 173 12.73 6.91 -7.13
N ASN A 174 11.58 6.46 -7.60
CA ASN A 174 10.41 6.28 -6.75
C ASN A 174 10.60 5.08 -5.81
N LEU A 175 11.15 3.96 -6.28
CA LEU A 175 11.52 2.82 -5.44
C LEU A 175 12.51 3.23 -4.34
N MET A 176 13.55 4.00 -4.70
CA MET A 176 14.52 4.53 -3.75
C MET A 176 13.84 5.41 -2.70
N THR A 177 12.93 6.27 -3.13
CA THR A 177 12.19 7.19 -2.25
C THR A 177 11.29 6.42 -1.28
N GLU A 178 10.54 5.42 -1.76
CA GLU A 178 9.73 4.53 -0.93
C GLU A 178 10.60 3.84 0.14
N VAL A 179 11.68 3.19 -0.26
CA VAL A 179 12.57 2.46 0.68
C VAL A 179 13.18 3.41 1.69
N ARG A 180 13.64 4.59 1.28
CA ARG A 180 14.22 5.59 2.18
C ARG A 180 13.19 6.09 3.19
N THR A 181 11.98 6.41 2.75
CA THR A 181 10.91 6.92 3.60
C THR A 181 10.46 5.88 4.62
N LEU A 182 10.19 4.65 4.16
CA LEU A 182 9.78 3.57 5.05
C LEU A 182 10.90 3.15 6.01
N THR A 183 12.15 3.13 5.57
CA THR A 183 13.30 2.88 6.46
C THR A 183 13.40 3.94 7.55
N LYS A 184 13.16 5.22 7.22
CA LYS A 184 13.19 6.31 8.19
C LYS A 184 12.11 6.14 9.27
N LEU A 185 10.93 5.64 8.91
CA LEU A 185 9.85 5.35 9.88
C LEU A 185 10.26 4.31 10.91
N ILE A 186 10.91 3.21 10.49
CA ILE A 186 11.21 2.09 11.39
C ILE A 186 12.56 2.19 12.10
N SER A 187 13.50 3.00 11.60
CA SER A 187 14.85 3.08 12.18
C SER A 187 14.99 4.14 13.27
N LYS A 188 14.45 5.35 13.06
CA LYS A 188 14.58 6.46 14.01
C LYS A 188 13.47 7.50 13.81
N PRO A 189 12.20 7.13 14.07
CA PRO A 189 11.09 8.08 13.98
C PRO A 189 11.24 9.16 15.04
N LYS A 190 10.73 10.36 14.76
CA LYS A 190 10.64 11.41 15.79
C LYS A 190 9.53 11.03 16.75
N LYS A 191 9.83 11.04 18.05
CA LYS A 191 8.87 10.69 19.10
C LYS A 191 7.99 11.88 19.50
N PRO A 192 6.74 11.66 19.95
CA PRO A 192 6.05 10.37 19.97
C PRO A 192 5.77 9.84 18.56
N PHE A 193 6.09 8.57 18.31
CA PHE A 193 5.75 7.87 17.09
C PHE A 193 4.41 7.18 17.26
N ILE A 194 3.41 7.64 16.51
CA ILE A 194 2.05 7.11 16.53
C ILE A 194 1.81 6.28 15.28
N VAL A 195 1.35 5.05 15.47
CA VAL A 195 0.90 4.16 14.40
C VAL A 195 -0.62 4.07 14.47
N ILE A 196 -1.30 4.29 13.35
CA ILE A 196 -2.75 4.26 13.25
C ILE A 196 -3.13 3.15 12.28
N LEU A 197 -3.85 2.15 12.75
CA LEU A 197 -4.23 0.97 11.99
C LEU A 197 -5.74 0.82 11.98
N GLY A 198 -6.30 0.63 10.78
CA GLY A 198 -7.73 0.42 10.60
C GLY A 198 -8.05 -0.54 9.47
N GLY A 199 -9.16 -0.32 8.77
CA GLY A 199 -9.62 -1.16 7.66
C GLY A 199 -10.33 -2.44 8.12
N ALA A 200 -10.63 -3.31 7.15
CA ALA A 200 -11.45 -4.49 7.40
C ALA A 200 -10.64 -5.74 7.80
N LYS A 201 -9.53 -6.01 7.11
CA LYS A 201 -8.78 -7.26 7.23
C LYS A 201 -7.51 -7.10 8.05
N ILE A 202 -7.37 -7.95 9.06
CA ILE A 202 -6.21 -7.99 9.95
C ILE A 202 -5.13 -8.91 9.39
N SER A 203 -5.51 -9.92 8.60
CA SER A 203 -4.61 -10.88 7.94
C SER A 203 -3.49 -10.21 7.14
N ASP A 204 -3.84 -9.17 6.38
CA ASP A 204 -2.91 -8.38 5.56
C ASP A 204 -1.93 -7.54 6.40
N LYS A 205 -2.18 -7.41 7.71
CA LYS A 205 -1.49 -6.47 8.61
C LYS A 205 -0.76 -7.14 9.77
N VAL A 206 -0.99 -8.42 10.07
CA VAL A 206 -0.43 -9.10 11.26
C VAL A 206 1.07 -8.86 11.44
N GLY A 207 1.87 -9.11 10.40
CA GLY A 207 3.33 -8.93 10.49
C GLY A 207 3.74 -7.49 10.75
N ALA A 208 3.12 -6.54 10.05
CA ALA A 208 3.37 -5.11 10.24
C ALA A 208 2.90 -4.64 11.62
N LEU A 209 1.76 -5.14 12.09
CA LEU A 209 1.16 -4.83 13.38
C LEU A 209 2.07 -5.27 14.53
N LYS A 210 2.59 -6.50 14.53
CA LYS A 210 3.55 -6.97 15.55
C LYS A 210 4.79 -6.07 15.59
N TYR A 211 5.47 -5.89 14.45
CA TYR A 211 6.71 -5.12 14.40
C TYR A 211 6.54 -3.62 14.68
N LEU A 212 5.48 -2.99 14.14
CA LEU A 212 5.22 -1.58 14.37
C LEU A 212 4.75 -1.32 15.79
N THR A 213 4.05 -2.26 16.43
CA THR A 213 3.69 -2.12 17.84
C THR A 213 4.94 -2.04 18.69
N ASP A 214 5.94 -2.90 18.50
CA ASP A 214 7.21 -2.82 19.24
C ASP A 214 7.88 -1.44 19.13
N LEU A 215 7.89 -0.85 17.93
CA LEU A 215 8.55 0.42 17.65
C LEU A 215 7.76 1.66 18.05
N ALA A 216 6.43 1.62 17.95
CA ALA A 216 5.58 2.77 18.21
C ALA A 216 5.56 3.13 19.71
N ASP A 217 5.40 4.42 19.99
CA ASP A 217 5.09 4.86 21.35
C ASP A 217 3.60 4.67 21.66
N ILE A 218 2.74 4.79 20.64
CA ILE A 218 1.29 4.51 20.72
C ILE A 218 0.81 3.86 19.42
N VAL A 219 -0.08 2.87 19.53
CA VAL A 219 -0.86 2.34 18.41
C VAL A 219 -2.34 2.64 18.61
N LEU A 220 -2.94 3.33 17.64
CA LEU A 220 -4.36 3.65 17.59
C LEU A 220 -5.06 2.69 16.62
N ILE A 221 -6.03 1.92 17.12
CA ILE A 221 -6.72 0.87 16.37
C ILE A 221 -8.15 1.34 16.10
N GLY A 222 -8.60 1.20 14.86
CA GLY A 222 -9.96 1.47 14.42
C GLY A 222 -10.40 0.51 13.31
N GLY A 223 -11.48 0.85 12.60
CA GLY A 223 -12.03 -0.01 11.55
C GLY A 223 -12.52 -1.36 12.10
N ALA A 224 -12.83 -2.29 11.20
CA ALA A 224 -13.30 -3.61 11.63
C ALA A 224 -12.20 -4.46 12.28
N ILE A 225 -10.92 -4.18 12.03
CA ILE A 225 -9.83 -4.87 12.73
C ILE A 225 -9.89 -4.67 14.26
N ALA A 226 -10.45 -3.55 14.73
CA ALA A 226 -10.65 -3.28 16.15
C ALA A 226 -11.55 -4.31 16.83
N ASN A 227 -12.47 -4.95 16.08
CA ASN A 227 -13.38 -5.97 16.61
C ASN A 227 -12.61 -7.20 17.14
N ASN A 228 -11.43 -7.51 16.57
CA ASN A 228 -10.58 -8.59 17.09
C ASN A 228 -10.05 -8.26 18.50
N PHE A 229 -9.65 -7.00 18.72
CA PHE A 229 -9.14 -6.52 20.02
C PHE A 229 -10.26 -6.42 21.05
N LEU A 230 -11.43 -5.92 20.64
CA LEU A 230 -12.62 -5.90 21.49
C LEU A 230 -13.04 -7.33 21.87
N SER A 231 -13.12 -8.25 20.91
CA SER A 231 -13.45 -9.65 21.21
C SER A 231 -12.39 -10.32 22.11
N ALA A 232 -11.11 -10.02 21.91
CA ALA A 232 -10.02 -10.57 22.73
C ALA A 232 -10.13 -10.17 24.20
N GLU A 233 -10.59 -8.95 24.47
CA GLU A 233 -10.84 -8.40 25.81
C GLU A 233 -12.21 -8.78 26.39
N GLY A 234 -12.99 -9.59 25.66
CA GLY A 234 -14.29 -10.10 26.11
C GLY A 234 -15.47 -9.16 25.87
N PHE A 235 -15.32 -8.14 25.04
CA PHE A 235 -16.44 -7.30 24.60
C PHE A 235 -17.30 -8.07 23.60
N GLU A 236 -18.62 -7.99 23.76
CA GLU A 236 -19.55 -8.45 22.73
C GLU A 236 -19.46 -7.53 21.51
N ILE A 237 -19.34 -8.14 20.33
CA ILE A 237 -19.17 -7.44 19.05
C ILE A 237 -20.40 -7.63 18.14
N TYR A 238 -21.40 -8.37 18.58
CA TYR A 238 -22.67 -8.57 17.88
C TYR A 238 -22.45 -9.12 16.45
N ARG A 239 -23.01 -8.46 15.43
CA ARG A 239 -22.85 -8.86 14.02
C ARG A 239 -21.65 -8.20 13.35
N SER A 240 -20.78 -7.54 14.11
CA SER A 240 -19.63 -6.83 13.56
C SER A 240 -18.67 -7.79 12.86
N PHE A 241 -18.06 -7.32 11.77
CA PHE A 241 -17.14 -8.13 11.00
C PHE A 241 -15.90 -8.52 11.82
N VAL A 242 -15.62 -9.81 11.88
CA VAL A 242 -14.34 -10.41 12.25
C VAL A 242 -13.92 -11.31 11.11
N GLU A 243 -12.65 -11.22 10.72
CA GLU A 243 -12.13 -12.03 9.63
C GLU A 243 -12.08 -13.50 10.06
N GLU A 244 -12.82 -14.36 9.35
CA GLU A 244 -12.75 -15.81 9.59
C GLU A 244 -11.41 -16.37 9.08
N SER A 245 -10.82 -17.25 9.89
CA SER A 245 -9.64 -18.04 9.53
C SER A 245 -9.98 -18.93 8.32
N SER A 246 -9.39 -18.68 7.14
CA SER A 246 -9.76 -19.36 5.88
C SER A 246 -9.41 -20.85 5.84
N THR A 247 -8.59 -21.35 6.76
CA THR A 247 -8.22 -22.75 6.91
C THR A 247 -8.02 -23.12 8.39
N LYS A 248 -8.03 -24.43 8.70
CA LYS A 248 -7.67 -24.96 10.05
C LYS A 248 -6.20 -24.69 10.45
N MET A 249 -5.39 -24.11 9.55
CA MET A 249 -3.99 -23.76 9.77
C MET A 249 -3.75 -22.24 9.82
N ASP A 250 -4.76 -21.41 9.53
CA ASP A 250 -4.65 -19.96 9.66
C ASP A 250 -4.83 -19.55 11.13
N ALA A 251 -4.22 -18.41 11.49
CA ALA A 251 -4.26 -17.90 12.86
C ALA A 251 -5.68 -17.42 13.20
N ASP A 252 -6.15 -17.76 14.40
CA ASP A 252 -7.27 -17.05 15.00
C ASP A 252 -6.84 -15.60 15.25
N TYR A 253 -7.41 -14.65 14.51
CA TYR A 253 -7.00 -13.25 14.61
C TYR A 253 -7.42 -12.58 15.92
N VAL A 254 -8.40 -13.15 16.63
CA VAL A 254 -8.72 -12.74 18.00
C VAL A 254 -7.60 -13.19 18.94
N GLU A 255 -7.03 -14.38 18.73
CA GLU A 255 -5.84 -14.83 19.47
C GLU A 255 -4.63 -13.94 19.18
N VAL A 256 -4.40 -13.55 17.93
CA VAL A 256 -3.33 -12.60 17.59
C VAL A 256 -3.51 -11.25 18.31
N ALA A 257 -4.75 -10.74 18.38
CA ALA A 257 -5.05 -9.52 19.11
C ALA A 257 -4.81 -9.70 20.62
N ARG A 258 -5.20 -10.85 21.19
CA ARG A 258 -4.95 -11.21 22.59
C ARG A 258 -3.46 -11.25 22.91
N GLU A 259 -2.65 -11.94 22.10
CA GLU A 259 -1.20 -12.00 22.24
C GLU A 259 -0.59 -10.58 22.30
N LEU A 260 -0.96 -9.72 21.34
CA LEU A 260 -0.47 -8.34 21.28
C LEU A 260 -0.84 -7.52 22.51
N ILE A 261 -2.07 -7.66 23.01
CA ILE A 261 -2.52 -6.99 24.23
C ILE A 261 -1.70 -7.47 25.43
N GLU A 262 -1.49 -8.77 25.56
CA GLU A 262 -0.73 -9.37 26.66
C GLU A 262 0.74 -8.95 26.64
N GLU A 263 1.40 -9.02 25.48
CA GLU A 263 2.79 -8.63 25.27
C GLU A 263 3.05 -7.16 25.66
N HIS A 264 2.11 -6.26 25.34
CA HIS A 264 2.23 -4.82 25.62
C HIS A 264 1.40 -4.34 26.82
N LYS A 265 0.87 -5.26 27.64
CA LYS A 265 -0.05 -4.93 28.74
C LYS A 265 0.55 -4.00 29.78
N THR A 266 1.87 -3.98 29.94
CA THR A 266 2.58 -3.12 30.91
C THR A 266 3.15 -1.85 30.30
N ASP A 267 3.16 -1.74 28.96
CA ASP A 267 3.67 -0.57 28.26
C ASP A 267 2.72 0.60 28.44
N ARG A 268 3.25 1.74 28.91
CA ARG A 268 2.48 2.96 29.12
C ARG A 268 3.20 4.15 28.53
N ILE A 269 2.43 5.06 27.94
CA ILE A 269 2.90 6.39 27.59
C ILE A 269 2.37 7.41 28.60
N LEU A 270 3.21 8.38 28.97
CA LEU A 270 2.79 9.51 29.78
C LEU A 270 2.27 10.62 28.88
N LYS A 271 0.96 10.87 28.90
CA LYS A 271 0.40 12.12 28.37
C LYS A 271 0.51 13.20 29.45
N ASP A 272 1.05 14.36 29.06
CA ASP A 272 1.29 15.51 29.93
C ASP A 272 2.10 15.19 31.22
N ASN A 273 2.99 14.19 31.17
CA ASN A 273 3.79 13.68 32.30
C ASN A 273 3.03 13.02 33.47
N TYR A 274 1.69 12.96 33.44
CA TYR A 274 0.90 12.48 34.58
C TYR A 274 -0.10 11.37 34.25
N ILE A 275 -0.52 11.21 32.99
CA ILE A 275 -1.57 10.26 32.62
C ILE A 275 -0.95 9.04 31.93
N PRO A 276 -0.89 7.87 32.59
CA PRO A 276 -0.41 6.64 31.97
C PRO A 276 -1.50 6.06 31.05
N LEU A 277 -1.31 6.19 29.73
CA LEU A 277 -2.17 5.56 28.74
C LEU A 277 -1.60 4.22 28.29
N PRO A 278 -2.43 3.19 28.04
CA PRO A 278 -2.00 1.98 27.36
C PRO A 278 -1.35 2.30 26.02
N LYS A 279 -0.35 1.50 25.63
CA LYS A 279 0.31 1.61 24.33
C LYS A 279 -0.62 1.27 23.16
N LEU A 280 -1.41 0.20 23.32
CA LEU A 280 -2.45 -0.20 22.38
C LEU A 280 -3.77 0.44 22.79
N LEU A 281 -4.34 1.28 21.92
CA LEU A 281 -5.65 1.89 22.13
C LEU A 281 -6.60 1.39 21.04
N TYR A 282 -7.65 0.70 21.44
CA TYR A 282 -8.82 0.36 20.62
C TYR A 282 -10.01 1.25 21.04
N PRO A 283 -11.11 1.27 20.27
CA PRO A 283 -12.19 2.22 20.48
C PRO A 283 -12.81 2.13 21.89
N LEU A 284 -13.11 3.30 22.47
CA LEU A 284 -13.86 3.45 23.73
C LEU A 284 -15.36 3.51 23.49
N ASP A 285 -15.75 3.89 22.30
CA ASP A 285 -17.12 3.97 21.82
C ASP A 285 -17.13 3.75 20.30
N VAL A 286 -18.26 3.30 19.79
CA VAL A 286 -18.44 2.97 18.37
C VAL A 286 -19.75 3.52 17.85
N VAL A 287 -19.78 3.85 16.56
CA VAL A 287 -21.02 4.09 15.82
C VAL A 287 -21.47 2.76 15.25
N ALA A 288 -22.67 2.34 15.61
CA ALA A 288 -23.24 1.06 15.26
C ALA A 288 -24.54 1.20 14.47
N ALA A 289 -24.78 0.30 13.52
CA ALA A 289 -26.02 0.21 12.76
C ALA A 289 -26.29 -1.23 12.31
N PRO A 290 -27.51 -1.59 11.86
CA PRO A 290 -27.82 -2.95 11.43
C PRO A 290 -27.02 -3.41 10.20
N GLU A 291 -26.72 -2.51 9.26
CA GLU A 291 -26.08 -2.82 7.98
C GLU A 291 -25.13 -1.70 7.51
N LEU A 292 -24.14 -2.06 6.69
CA LEU A 292 -23.22 -1.10 6.06
C LEU A 292 -23.94 -0.13 5.11
N SER A 293 -25.06 -0.58 4.53
CA SER A 293 -25.93 0.16 3.62
C SER A 293 -26.95 1.07 4.31
N THR A 294 -26.97 1.14 5.64
CA THR A 294 -27.87 2.04 6.38
C THR A 294 -27.67 3.49 5.92
N THR A 295 -28.76 4.16 5.57
CA THR A 295 -28.77 5.56 5.12
C THR A 295 -29.57 6.49 6.04
N ILE A 296 -30.36 5.93 6.96
CA ILE A 296 -31.18 6.68 7.91
C ILE A 296 -30.38 6.87 9.20
N LYS A 297 -30.17 8.12 9.59
CA LYS A 297 -29.37 8.47 10.78
C LYS A 297 -29.98 7.94 12.09
N ASP A 298 -31.30 7.90 12.19
CA ASP A 298 -32.00 7.42 13.39
C ASP A 298 -31.80 5.92 13.65
N ASP A 299 -31.37 5.16 12.62
CA ASP A 299 -30.99 3.75 12.75
C ASP A 299 -29.54 3.56 13.23
N THR A 300 -28.81 4.66 13.47
CA THR A 300 -27.46 4.63 14.03
C THR A 300 -27.48 4.83 15.53
N LYS A 301 -26.58 4.15 16.23
CA LYS A 301 -26.38 4.27 17.67
C LYS A 301 -24.94 4.53 18.01
N ILE A 302 -24.72 5.25 19.10
CA ILE A 302 -23.40 5.32 19.74
C ILE A 302 -23.46 4.35 20.91
N ILE A 303 -22.56 3.36 20.90
CA ILE A 303 -22.40 2.40 22.00
C ILE A 303 -21.13 2.80 22.75
N ASP A 304 -21.27 3.16 24.01
CA ASP A 304 -20.14 3.42 24.90
C ASP A 304 -19.62 2.11 25.48
N LEU A 305 -18.46 1.65 25.02
CA LEU A 305 -17.89 0.37 25.44
C LEU A 305 -17.43 0.39 26.91
N SER A 306 -17.37 1.56 27.56
CA SER A 306 -17.07 1.66 28.98
C SER A 306 -18.29 1.51 29.90
N HIS A 307 -19.52 1.61 29.38
CA HIS A 307 -20.75 1.61 30.20
C HIS A 307 -21.91 0.78 29.60
N ASP A 308 -22.07 0.75 28.27
CA ASP A 308 -23.25 0.22 27.56
C ASP A 308 -23.05 -1.23 27.08
N MET A 309 -22.39 -2.05 27.88
CA MET A 309 -22.04 -3.44 27.56
C MET A 309 -23.15 -4.46 27.86
N ALA A 310 -24.37 -4.00 28.16
CA ALA A 310 -25.48 -4.90 28.40
C ALA A 310 -26.05 -5.43 27.08
N ASP A 311 -26.18 -6.76 26.97
CA ASP A 311 -26.80 -7.42 25.83
C ASP A 311 -28.30 -7.14 25.81
N THR A 312 -28.69 -6.14 25.02
CA THR A 312 -30.10 -5.88 24.72
C THR A 312 -30.47 -6.57 23.41
N GLN A 313 -31.75 -6.94 23.25
CA GLN A 313 -32.25 -7.53 22.00
C GLN A 313 -32.02 -6.61 20.78
N GLU A 314 -31.96 -5.31 21.02
CA GLU A 314 -31.68 -4.31 20.00
C GLU A 314 -30.21 -4.33 19.56
N HIS A 315 -29.28 -4.52 20.50
CA HIS A 315 -27.85 -4.52 20.19
C HIS A 315 -27.40 -5.75 19.40
N ILE A 316 -28.06 -6.91 19.58
CA ILE A 316 -27.74 -8.16 18.88
C ILE A 316 -27.76 -8.01 17.35
N GLN A 317 -28.55 -7.07 16.81
CA GLN A 317 -28.63 -6.85 15.36
C GLN A 317 -27.61 -5.85 14.82
N LEU A 318 -26.85 -5.19 15.68
CA LEU A 318 -25.96 -4.10 15.29
C LEU A 318 -24.58 -4.60 14.86
N GLN A 319 -23.92 -3.80 14.05
CA GLN A 319 -22.54 -3.92 13.62
C GLN A 319 -21.81 -2.62 13.97
N TYR A 320 -20.55 -2.70 14.38
CA TYR A 320 -19.68 -1.55 14.62
C TYR A 320 -19.06 -1.10 13.30
N LEU A 321 -19.43 0.11 12.86
CA LEU A 321 -19.15 0.58 11.50
C LEU A 321 -18.25 1.81 11.45
N ASP A 322 -18.04 2.51 12.57
CA ASP A 322 -17.06 3.59 12.72
C ASP A 322 -16.69 3.79 14.19
N ILE A 323 -15.58 4.48 14.46
CA ILE A 323 -15.20 4.88 15.82
C ILE A 323 -16.13 5.98 16.33
N GLY A 324 -16.51 5.94 17.61
CA GLY A 324 -17.42 6.89 18.24
C GLY A 324 -16.76 8.24 18.60
N PRO A 325 -17.56 9.23 19.01
CA PRO A 325 -17.08 10.59 19.30
C PRO A 325 -16.03 10.67 20.43
N LYS A 326 -16.09 9.83 21.47
CA LYS A 326 -15.09 9.82 22.55
C LYS A 326 -13.74 9.34 22.02
N THR A 327 -13.74 8.26 21.24
CA THR A 327 -12.56 7.71 20.59
C THR A 327 -11.94 8.72 19.64
N ARG A 328 -12.75 9.35 18.77
CA ARG A 328 -12.31 10.42 17.86
C ARG A 328 -11.60 11.56 18.58
N LYS A 329 -12.19 12.03 19.68
CA LYS A 329 -11.61 13.10 20.50
C LYS A 329 -10.26 12.70 21.09
N LEU A 330 -10.19 11.52 21.70
CA LEU A 330 -8.95 11.01 22.28
C LEU A 330 -7.84 10.87 21.22
N TYR A 331 -8.14 10.23 20.09
CA TYR A 331 -7.16 10.02 19.03
C TYR A 331 -6.66 11.34 18.45
N LYS A 332 -7.56 12.31 18.23
CA LYS A 332 -7.18 13.66 17.77
C LYS A 332 -6.19 14.34 18.73
N GLU A 333 -6.45 14.28 20.04
CA GLU A 333 -5.56 14.88 21.04
C GLU A 333 -4.17 14.21 21.06
N LEU A 334 -4.09 12.89 20.87
CA LEU A 334 -2.82 12.17 20.82
C LEU A 334 -2.02 12.52 19.56
N ILE A 335 -2.69 12.58 18.41
CA ILE A 335 -2.08 12.92 17.11
C ILE A 335 -1.49 14.34 17.11
N ALA A 336 -2.14 15.29 17.79
CA ALA A 336 -1.66 16.67 17.89
C ALA A 336 -0.27 16.78 18.55
N GLY A 337 0.09 15.85 19.43
CA GLY A 337 1.39 15.80 20.10
C GLY A 337 2.44 14.92 19.41
N ALA A 338 2.14 14.33 18.25
CA ALA A 338 3.03 13.38 17.59
C ALA A 338 4.28 14.04 16.99
N GLY A 339 5.42 13.36 17.06
CA GLY A 339 6.60 13.69 16.27
C GLY A 339 6.59 13.01 14.89
N THR A 340 5.97 11.85 14.79
CA THR A 340 5.81 11.07 13.56
C THR A 340 4.49 10.31 13.61
N VAL A 341 3.76 10.26 12.49
CA VAL A 341 2.53 9.48 12.35
C VAL A 341 2.61 8.59 11.12
N PHE A 342 2.30 7.30 11.28
CA PHE A 342 2.04 6.38 10.18
C PHE A 342 0.58 5.94 10.23
N TRP A 343 -0.17 6.14 9.14
CA TRP A 343 -1.59 5.76 9.07
C TRP A 343 -1.85 4.76 7.93
N ASN A 344 -2.42 3.61 8.29
CA ASN A 344 -2.81 2.57 7.35
C ASN A 344 -4.14 1.90 7.74
N GLY A 345 -5.21 2.29 7.04
CA GLY A 345 -6.55 1.74 7.17
C GLY A 345 -7.56 2.77 7.70
N PRO A 346 -8.71 2.95 7.04
CA PRO A 346 -9.81 3.79 7.54
C PRO A 346 -10.33 3.37 8.91
N MET A 347 -10.99 4.29 9.63
CA MET A 347 -11.53 4.04 10.97
C MET A 347 -12.96 3.46 10.95
N GLY A 348 -13.61 3.49 9.79
CA GLY A 348 -14.98 3.03 9.57
C GLY A 348 -15.25 2.85 8.07
N VAL A 349 -16.51 2.56 7.73
CA VAL A 349 -17.01 2.41 6.35
C VAL A 349 -17.16 3.79 5.71
N TRP A 350 -16.02 4.40 5.38
CA TRP A 350 -15.91 5.81 5.00
C TRP A 350 -16.66 6.18 3.71
N GLU A 351 -16.96 5.19 2.87
CA GLU A 351 -17.77 5.32 1.67
C GLU A 351 -19.23 5.70 1.99
N ASN A 352 -19.69 5.42 3.21
CA ASN A 352 -20.99 5.84 3.72
C ASN A 352 -20.82 7.05 4.65
N GLU A 353 -21.51 8.16 4.33
CA GLU A 353 -21.41 9.41 5.10
C GLU A 353 -21.68 9.21 6.60
N LEU A 354 -22.61 8.32 6.97
CA LEU A 354 -22.95 8.03 8.37
C LEU A 354 -21.78 7.41 9.16
N PHE A 355 -20.85 6.74 8.47
CA PHE A 355 -19.74 5.98 9.04
C PHE A 355 -18.37 6.55 8.61
N SER A 356 -18.36 7.77 8.07
CA SER A 356 -17.16 8.44 7.54
C SER A 356 -16.46 9.37 8.53
N GLU A 357 -17.17 9.81 9.56
CA GLU A 357 -16.72 10.90 10.44
C GLU A 357 -15.49 10.54 11.28
N GLY A 358 -15.31 9.28 11.65
CA GLY A 358 -14.09 8.80 12.33
C GLY A 358 -12.88 8.91 11.42
N THR A 359 -12.96 8.32 10.23
CA THR A 359 -11.88 8.38 9.22
C THR A 359 -11.52 9.82 8.88
N LYS A 360 -12.53 10.67 8.64
CA LYS A 360 -12.37 12.10 8.35
C LYS A 360 -11.72 12.85 9.51
N THR A 361 -12.14 12.58 10.75
CA THR A 361 -11.56 13.22 11.94
C THR A 361 -10.09 12.89 12.10
N ILE A 362 -9.72 11.62 11.89
CA ILE A 362 -8.33 11.17 11.95
C ILE A 362 -7.51 11.78 10.82
N ALA A 363 -7.98 11.75 9.58
CA ALA A 363 -7.31 12.39 8.46
C ALA A 363 -7.05 13.88 8.72
N LYS A 364 -8.06 14.61 9.23
CA LYS A 364 -7.94 16.00 9.60
C LYS A 364 -6.91 16.21 10.74
N ALA A 365 -6.97 15.41 11.80
CA ALA A 365 -6.02 15.50 12.90
C ALA A 365 -4.56 15.31 12.44
N ILE A 366 -4.33 14.35 11.53
CA ILE A 366 -2.99 14.08 10.98
C ILE A 366 -2.51 15.24 10.10
N THR A 367 -3.40 15.85 9.33
CA THR A 367 -3.02 16.93 8.39
C THR A 367 -2.92 18.30 9.06
N GLU A 368 -3.34 18.42 10.33
CA GLU A 368 -3.23 19.63 11.16
C GLU A 368 -2.05 19.57 12.16
N THR A 369 -1.32 18.46 12.25
CA THR A 369 -0.14 18.34 13.13
C THR A 369 1.17 18.72 12.41
N ASP A 370 2.16 19.16 13.18
CA ASP A 370 3.52 19.44 12.71
C ASP A 370 4.39 18.16 12.57
N ALA A 371 3.79 16.99 12.82
CA ALA A 371 4.47 15.70 12.73
C ALA A 371 4.96 15.38 11.32
N TYR A 372 5.96 14.50 11.22
CA TYR A 372 6.24 13.82 9.96
C TYR A 372 5.14 12.77 9.69
N THR A 373 4.36 12.93 8.62
CA THR A 373 3.17 12.09 8.38
C THR A 373 3.32 11.22 7.15
N VAL A 374 3.07 9.92 7.31
CA VAL A 374 3.11 8.94 6.21
C VAL A 374 1.77 8.23 6.10
N LEU A 375 1.16 8.35 4.93
CA LEU A 375 -0.07 7.65 4.56
C LEU A 375 0.27 6.37 3.80
N GLY A 376 -0.39 5.26 4.12
CA GLY A 376 -0.25 4.01 3.39
C GLY A 376 -1.55 3.23 3.26
N GLY A 377 -1.60 2.35 2.25
CA GLY A 377 -2.75 1.50 1.96
C GLY A 377 -3.76 2.17 1.02
N GLY A 378 -4.25 1.40 0.04
CA GLY A 378 -5.11 1.91 -1.03
C GLY A 378 -6.39 2.59 -0.50
N ASP A 379 -7.11 1.93 0.41
CA ASP A 379 -8.36 2.46 0.96
C ASP A 379 -8.13 3.74 1.78
N THR A 380 -7.02 3.82 2.52
CA THR A 380 -6.65 5.03 3.27
C THR A 380 -6.34 6.21 2.34
N ILE A 381 -5.66 5.93 1.22
CA ILE A 381 -5.35 6.94 0.18
C ILE A 381 -6.64 7.39 -0.50
N ALA A 382 -7.54 6.46 -0.86
CA ALA A 382 -8.84 6.78 -1.43
C ALA A 382 -9.67 7.67 -0.50
N ALA A 383 -9.72 7.35 0.79
CA ALA A 383 -10.38 8.17 1.79
C ALA A 383 -9.76 9.57 1.91
N ALA A 384 -8.42 9.67 1.97
CA ALA A 384 -7.73 10.97 2.04
C ALA A 384 -7.96 11.84 0.79
N ASN A 385 -8.05 11.21 -0.39
CA ASN A 385 -8.40 11.88 -1.65
C ASN A 385 -9.85 12.37 -1.64
N HIS A 386 -10.79 11.52 -1.21
CA HIS A 386 -12.20 11.87 -1.07
C HIS A 386 -12.41 13.06 -0.12
N PHE A 387 -11.66 13.13 0.98
CA PHE A 387 -11.70 14.26 1.90
C PHE A 387 -10.81 15.44 1.50
N HIS A 388 -10.14 15.38 0.34
CA HIS A 388 -9.25 16.41 -0.19
C HIS A 388 -8.10 16.81 0.76
N VAL A 389 -7.51 15.85 1.47
CA VAL A 389 -6.41 16.09 2.42
C VAL A 389 -5.12 15.32 2.10
N GLU A 390 -5.13 14.46 1.08
CA GLU A 390 -3.95 13.67 0.67
C GLU A 390 -2.69 14.53 0.46
N HIS A 391 -2.82 15.66 -0.25
CA HIS A 391 -1.71 16.57 -0.56
C HIS A 391 -1.06 17.24 0.67
N LYS A 392 -1.66 17.12 1.86
CA LYS A 392 -1.12 17.65 3.13
C LYS A 392 -0.28 16.64 3.89
N PHE A 393 -0.27 15.37 3.49
CA PHE A 393 0.62 14.37 4.08
C PHE A 393 2.06 14.63 3.64
N THR A 394 3.03 14.35 4.52
CA THR A 394 4.44 14.52 4.16
C THR A 394 4.85 13.52 3.09
N TYR A 395 4.30 12.31 3.14
CA TYR A 395 4.52 11.28 2.14
C TYR A 395 3.32 10.34 2.01
N VAL A 396 3.04 9.91 0.79
CA VAL A 396 1.99 8.95 0.47
C VAL A 396 2.59 7.74 -0.21
N SER A 397 2.53 6.58 0.46
CA SER A 397 3.06 5.32 -0.04
C SER A 397 1.99 4.54 -0.80
N ALA A 398 2.07 4.58 -2.14
CA ALA A 398 1.17 3.85 -3.04
C ALA A 398 1.54 2.36 -3.19
N ALA A 399 2.45 1.87 -2.35
CA ALA A 399 3.00 0.52 -2.37
C ALA A 399 2.07 -0.58 -1.82
N GLY A 400 1.00 -0.20 -1.13
CA GLY A 400 0.02 -1.13 -0.55
C GLY A 400 0.69 -2.20 0.33
N GLY A 401 0.39 -3.48 0.05
CA GLY A 401 0.92 -4.61 0.82
C GLY A 401 2.45 -4.74 0.81
N ALA A 402 3.16 -4.17 -0.18
CA ALA A 402 4.62 -4.17 -0.16
C ALA A 402 5.17 -3.29 0.97
N ALA A 403 4.58 -2.11 1.19
CA ALA A 403 4.98 -1.25 2.31
C ALA A 403 4.72 -1.95 3.65
N LEU A 404 3.56 -2.59 3.83
CA LEU A 404 3.27 -3.31 5.07
C LEU A 404 4.26 -4.47 5.32
N LYS A 405 4.59 -5.26 4.30
CA LYS A 405 5.62 -6.30 4.42
C LYS A 405 7.02 -5.74 4.67
N PHE A 406 7.36 -4.60 4.09
CA PHE A 406 8.62 -3.94 4.41
C PHE A 406 8.65 -3.46 5.87
N LEU A 407 7.52 -2.92 6.34
CA LEU A 407 7.32 -2.47 7.72
C LEU A 407 7.14 -3.61 8.73
N SER A 408 7.04 -4.88 8.31
CA SER A 408 7.14 -6.03 9.23
C SER A 408 8.59 -6.40 9.57
N GLY A 409 9.57 -5.63 9.06
CA GLY A 409 10.99 -5.92 9.21
C GLY A 409 11.52 -6.96 8.23
N GLU A 410 10.68 -7.47 7.32
CA GLU A 410 11.09 -8.45 6.31
C GLU A 410 11.88 -7.81 5.17
N MET A 411 12.93 -8.50 4.72
CA MET A 411 13.61 -8.15 3.49
C MET A 411 12.76 -8.59 2.29
N LEU A 412 12.27 -7.61 1.52
CA LEU A 412 11.49 -7.91 0.33
C LEU A 412 12.38 -8.57 -0.76
N PRO A 413 11.94 -9.67 -1.39
CA PRO A 413 12.73 -10.42 -2.35
C PRO A 413 13.18 -9.57 -3.56
N GLY A 414 12.36 -8.63 -4.03
CA GLY A 414 12.72 -7.70 -5.13
C GLY A 414 13.74 -6.62 -4.72
N ILE A 415 13.89 -6.33 -3.43
CA ILE A 415 14.89 -5.35 -2.96
C ILE A 415 16.26 -6.00 -2.79
N ALA A 416 16.31 -7.26 -2.36
CA ALA A 416 17.56 -7.95 -2.08
C ALA A 416 18.61 -7.87 -3.23
N PRO A 417 18.23 -8.06 -4.51
CA PRO A 417 19.16 -7.93 -5.64
C PRO A 417 19.71 -6.52 -5.86
N LEU A 418 19.03 -5.50 -5.34
CA LEU A 418 19.37 -4.08 -5.51
C LEU A 418 20.29 -3.55 -4.40
N LEU A 419 20.59 -4.34 -3.38
CA LEU A 419 21.49 -3.93 -2.30
C LEU A 419 22.90 -3.60 -2.83
N GLU A 420 23.49 -2.54 -2.28
CA GLU A 420 24.92 -2.30 -2.41
C GLU A 420 25.69 -3.48 -1.78
N LYS A 421 26.76 -3.91 -2.44
CA LYS A 421 27.61 -5.00 -1.96
C LYS A 421 28.68 -4.48 -1.01
#